data_AF-A0A7S1DMD6-F1
#
_entry.id   AF-A0A7S1DMD6-F1
#
_cell.length_a   1.000
_cell.length_b   1.000
_cell.length_c   1.000
_cell.angle_alpha   90.00
_cell.angle_beta   90.00
_cell.angle_gamma   90.00
#
_symmetry.space_group_name_H-M   'P 1'
#
loop_
_entity.id
_entity.type
_entity.pdbx_description
1 polymer ?
#
loop_
_entity_poly.entity_id
_entity_poly.type
_entity_poly.pdbx_seq_one_letter_code
_entity_poly.pdbx_strand_id
1 'polypeptide(L)'
;VAGQLQLNRREDGWAIPYGSLRSVSLIALLRMGLGRAHRERLYVEFARMPLYEDMAPWNIVAQGSRLEYIDQDTKDVTFDKEVARAYQTMSALMNYIRSVRDFGKCTGKARGGNVYGIPYVSDCVKSEYEGPCKSSANPVPCGDHTCKPSFVACLQALLSKEGTKHASVAMSSPSDGTITKEIGVGVGMW
;
A
#
# COMPACT_ATOMS: atom_id res chain seq x y z
N VAL A 1 -1.18 -37.47 -17.10
CA VAL A 1 0.00 -38.26 -16.69
C VAL A 1 -0.17 -38.62 -15.22
N ALA A 2 -0.05 -39.89 -14.84
CA ALA A 2 -0.28 -40.31 -13.45
C ALA A 2 0.62 -39.50 -12.50
N GLY A 3 0.03 -38.92 -11.45
CA GLY A 3 0.74 -38.15 -10.41
C GLY A 3 0.73 -36.62 -10.56
N GLN A 4 0.05 -36.05 -11.56
CA GLN A 4 -0.06 -34.59 -11.70
C GLN A 4 -1.12 -34.03 -10.72
N LEU A 5 -0.68 -33.28 -9.71
CA LEU A 5 -1.55 -32.56 -8.78
C LEU A 5 -1.99 -31.23 -9.43
N GLN A 6 -3.27 -30.88 -9.29
CA GLN A 6 -3.80 -29.60 -9.72
C GLN A 6 -4.65 -29.00 -8.59
N LEU A 7 -4.54 -27.69 -8.37
CA LEU A 7 -5.47 -26.94 -7.52
C LEU A 7 -6.39 -26.12 -8.42
N ASN A 8 -7.69 -26.16 -8.15
CA ASN A 8 -8.65 -25.30 -8.82
C ASN A 8 -8.83 -24.03 -7.99
N ARG A 9 -8.43 -22.89 -8.55
CA ARG A 9 -8.64 -21.58 -7.94
C ARG A 9 -10.14 -21.30 -7.85
N ARG A 10 -10.60 -20.88 -6.68
CA ARG A 10 -12.03 -20.84 -6.35
C ARG A 10 -12.75 -19.68 -7.04
N GLU A 11 -12.00 -18.62 -7.31
CA GLU A 11 -12.47 -17.35 -7.85
C GLU A 11 -12.86 -17.46 -9.34
N ASP A 12 -12.10 -18.23 -10.11
CA ASP A 12 -12.24 -18.31 -11.57
C ASP A 12 -12.22 -19.75 -12.12
N GLY A 13 -12.09 -20.76 -11.27
CA GLY A 13 -12.04 -22.16 -11.67
C GLY A 13 -10.76 -22.55 -12.42
N TRP A 14 -9.75 -21.66 -12.45
CA TRP A 14 -8.50 -21.92 -13.15
C TRP A 14 -7.75 -23.10 -12.52
N ALA A 15 -7.37 -24.07 -13.35
CA ALA A 15 -6.63 -25.25 -12.93
C ALA A 15 -5.13 -24.94 -12.90
N ILE A 16 -4.57 -24.79 -11.71
CA ILE A 16 -3.15 -24.51 -11.49
C ILE A 16 -2.40 -25.84 -11.45
N PRO A 17 -1.47 -26.11 -12.39
CA PRO A 17 -0.72 -27.36 -12.41
C PRO A 17 0.46 -27.33 -11.41
N TYR A 18 0.44 -28.22 -10.41
CA TYR A 18 1.50 -28.37 -9.40
C TYR A 18 2.49 -29.52 -9.71
N GLY A 19 2.33 -30.23 -10.84
CA GLY A 19 3.26 -31.29 -11.26
C GLY A 19 3.21 -32.56 -10.40
N SER A 20 4.31 -33.34 -10.35
CA SER A 20 4.39 -34.58 -9.57
C SER A 20 4.83 -34.33 -8.13
N LEU A 21 4.07 -34.83 -7.14
CA LEU A 21 4.38 -34.75 -5.70
C LEU A 21 5.66 -35.52 -5.34
N ARG A 22 6.83 -34.89 -5.51
CA ARG A 22 8.12 -35.29 -4.93
C ARG A 22 8.64 -34.28 -3.91
N SER A 23 7.80 -33.35 -3.51
CA SER A 23 8.18 -32.19 -2.71
C SER A 23 7.23 -32.00 -1.54
N VAL A 24 7.76 -31.46 -0.44
CA VAL A 24 7.01 -31.16 0.78
C VAL A 24 7.07 -29.65 0.99
N SER A 25 5.94 -29.00 1.27
CA SER A 25 5.94 -27.56 1.53
C SER A 25 6.86 -27.21 2.71
N LEU A 26 7.55 -26.08 2.61
CA LEU A 26 8.47 -25.63 3.64
C LEU A 26 7.73 -25.46 4.99
N ILE A 27 6.51 -24.94 4.96
CA ILE A 27 5.66 -24.82 6.16
C ILE A 27 5.39 -26.19 6.83
N ALA A 28 5.16 -27.25 6.06
CA ALA A 28 4.93 -28.58 6.62
C ALA A 28 6.21 -29.11 7.30
N LEU A 29 7.36 -28.98 6.63
CA LEU A 29 8.64 -29.36 7.22
C LEU A 29 8.91 -28.59 8.52
N LEU A 30 8.75 -27.27 8.52
CA LEU A 30 8.94 -26.43 9.71
C LEU A 30 8.03 -26.85 10.87
N ARG A 31 6.75 -27.16 10.58
CA ARG A 31 5.76 -27.61 11.58
C ARG A 31 6.01 -29.03 12.10
N MET A 32 6.61 -29.91 11.30
CA MET A 32 7.02 -31.25 11.74
C MET A 32 8.22 -31.23 12.69
N GLY A 33 8.82 -30.06 12.95
CA GLY A 33 9.89 -29.93 13.94
C GLY A 33 11.24 -30.38 13.42
N LEU A 34 11.69 -29.83 12.29
CA LEU A 34 13.04 -30.09 11.77
C LEU A 34 14.11 -29.89 12.85
N GLY A 35 15.00 -30.89 12.96
CA GLY A 35 16.22 -30.79 13.75
C GLY A 35 17.10 -29.62 13.30
N ARG A 36 17.92 -29.10 14.22
CA ARG A 36 18.69 -27.86 14.05
C ARG A 36 19.48 -27.80 12.74
N ALA A 37 20.26 -28.84 12.43
CA ALA A 37 21.09 -28.88 11.22
C ALA A 37 20.28 -28.78 9.91
N HIS A 38 19.11 -29.41 9.86
CA HIS A 38 18.23 -29.33 8.68
C HIS A 38 17.59 -27.95 8.56
N ARG A 39 17.16 -27.37 9.68
CA ARG A 39 16.58 -26.02 9.72
C ARG A 39 17.57 -24.96 9.26
N GLU A 40 18.80 -25.02 9.75
CA GLU A 40 19.89 -24.11 9.35
C GLU A 40 20.20 -24.24 7.86
N ARG A 41 20.27 -25.47 7.34
CA ARG A 41 20.49 -25.72 5.91
C ARG A 41 19.37 -25.14 5.05
N LEU A 42 18.11 -25.39 5.39
CA LEU A 42 16.97 -24.85 4.64
C LEU A 42 16.90 -23.32 4.74
N TYR A 43 17.28 -22.74 5.88
CA TYR A 43 17.35 -21.29 6.01
C TYR A 43 18.41 -20.69 5.07
N VAL A 44 19.57 -21.32 4.92
CA VAL A 44 20.60 -20.88 3.96
C VAL A 44 20.07 -20.93 2.52
N GLU A 45 19.37 -21.99 2.15
CA GLU A 45 18.74 -22.08 0.82
C GLU A 45 17.67 -20.99 0.64
N PHE A 46 16.82 -20.80 1.65
CA PHE A 46 15.76 -19.77 1.64
C PHE A 46 16.34 -18.37 1.47
N ALA A 47 17.37 -18.02 2.24
CA ALA A 47 18.00 -16.70 2.20
C ALA A 47 18.73 -16.40 0.88
N ARG A 48 18.98 -17.41 0.05
CA ARG A 48 19.58 -17.27 -1.28
C ARG A 48 18.54 -17.18 -2.40
N MET A 49 17.26 -17.43 -2.10
CA MET A 49 16.19 -17.30 -3.08
C MET A 49 16.00 -15.82 -3.44
N PRO A 50 15.64 -15.51 -4.70
CA PRO A 50 15.18 -14.18 -5.08
C PRO A 50 13.97 -13.76 -4.25
N LEU A 51 13.78 -12.45 -4.05
CA LEU A 51 12.60 -11.94 -3.34
C LEU A 51 11.37 -11.89 -4.27
N TYR A 52 10.35 -12.71 -4.01
CA TYR A 52 9.08 -12.73 -4.73
C TYR A 52 7.97 -11.95 -4.00
N GLU A 53 6.90 -11.56 -4.70
CA GLU A 53 5.79 -10.77 -4.15
C GLU A 53 5.04 -11.52 -3.04
N ASP A 54 4.58 -12.75 -3.30
CA ASP A 54 3.89 -13.60 -2.31
C ASP A 54 4.86 -14.63 -1.72
N MET A 55 6.04 -14.17 -1.30
CA MET A 55 7.05 -15.02 -0.66
C MET A 55 6.58 -15.45 0.73
N ALA A 56 6.20 -16.72 0.85
CA ALA A 56 5.81 -17.30 2.13
C ALA A 56 6.12 -18.81 2.21
N PRO A 57 6.26 -19.40 3.42
CA PRO A 57 6.64 -20.81 3.56
C PRO A 57 5.64 -21.82 2.96
N TRP A 58 4.41 -21.42 2.66
CA TRP A 58 3.43 -22.26 1.94
C TRP A 58 3.59 -22.23 0.42
N ASN A 59 4.19 -21.17 -0.14
CA ASN A 59 4.51 -21.02 -1.57
C ASN A 59 5.92 -21.53 -1.92
N ILE A 60 6.60 -22.17 -0.97
CA ILE A 60 7.94 -22.76 -1.14
C ILE A 60 7.84 -24.25 -0.85
N VAL A 61 8.48 -25.06 -1.68
CA VAL A 61 8.59 -26.49 -1.47
C VAL A 61 10.04 -26.93 -1.35
N ALA A 62 10.26 -27.97 -0.56
CA ALA A 62 11.52 -28.66 -0.46
C ALA A 62 11.50 -29.91 -1.34
N GLN A 63 12.49 -30.04 -2.21
CA GLN A 63 12.78 -31.25 -2.95
C GLN A 63 14.16 -31.76 -2.53
N GLY A 64 14.17 -32.70 -1.59
CA GLY A 64 15.39 -33.12 -0.92
C GLY A 64 16.00 -31.98 -0.10
N SER A 65 17.19 -31.50 -0.49
CA SER A 65 17.90 -30.42 0.20
C SER A 65 17.78 -29.05 -0.47
N ARG A 66 16.97 -28.93 -1.53
CA ARG A 66 16.78 -27.67 -2.28
C ARG A 66 15.40 -27.10 -2.02
N LEU A 67 15.30 -25.77 -2.03
CA LEU A 67 14.04 -25.04 -1.97
C LEU A 67 13.70 -24.47 -3.35
N GLU A 68 12.40 -24.49 -3.67
CA GLU A 68 11.87 -23.96 -4.92
C GLU A 68 10.60 -23.15 -4.64
N TYR A 69 10.49 -21.99 -5.26
CA TYR A 69 9.29 -21.15 -5.20
C TYR A 69 8.29 -21.64 -6.25
N ILE A 70 7.04 -21.83 -5.86
CA ILE A 70 6.05 -22.53 -6.70
C ILE A 70 4.78 -21.73 -7.01
N ASP A 71 4.63 -20.53 -6.47
CA ASP A 71 3.48 -19.69 -6.81
C ASP A 71 3.56 -19.25 -8.27
N GLN A 72 2.65 -19.75 -9.09
CA GLN A 72 2.65 -19.52 -10.53
C GLN A 72 2.26 -18.09 -10.90
N ASP A 73 1.51 -17.40 -10.03
CA ASP A 73 1.02 -16.06 -10.32
C ASP A 73 2.15 -15.01 -10.21
N THR A 74 3.19 -15.27 -9.40
CA THR A 74 4.25 -14.28 -9.11
C THR A 74 5.69 -14.78 -9.30
N LYS A 75 5.91 -16.05 -9.66
CA LYS A 75 7.26 -16.66 -9.84
C LYS A 75 8.20 -15.97 -10.83
N ASP A 76 7.68 -15.21 -11.79
CA ASP A 76 8.47 -14.63 -12.87
C ASP A 76 8.92 -13.18 -12.56
N VAL A 77 8.49 -12.63 -11.41
CA VAL A 77 8.80 -11.27 -10.98
C VAL A 77 9.56 -11.30 -9.66
N THR A 78 10.76 -10.71 -9.63
CA THR A 78 11.57 -10.59 -8.41
C THR A 78 11.84 -9.14 -8.05
N PHE A 79 11.99 -8.87 -6.76
CA PHE A 79 12.07 -7.54 -6.18
C PHE A 79 13.47 -7.21 -5.62
N ASP A 80 14.48 -8.04 -5.87
CA ASP A 80 15.82 -7.89 -5.31
C ASP A 80 16.43 -6.51 -5.59
N LYS A 81 16.21 -6.00 -6.80
CA LYS A 81 16.69 -4.68 -7.24
C LYS A 81 15.87 -3.52 -6.66
N GLU A 82 14.63 -3.79 -6.25
CA GLU A 82 13.72 -2.78 -5.73
C GLU A 82 13.88 -2.56 -4.22
N VAL A 83 14.46 -3.50 -3.48
CA VAL A 83 14.60 -3.41 -2.01
C VAL A 83 15.30 -2.11 -1.58
N ALA A 84 16.45 -1.80 -2.18
CA ALA A 84 17.19 -0.58 -1.85
C ALA A 84 16.37 0.69 -2.18
N ARG A 85 15.69 0.69 -3.33
CA ARG A 85 14.82 1.79 -3.76
C ARG A 85 13.61 1.94 -2.84
N ALA A 86 13.06 0.84 -2.35
CA ALA A 86 11.97 0.84 -1.38
C ALA A 86 12.41 1.51 -0.07
N TYR A 87 13.61 1.19 0.46
CA TYR A 87 14.12 1.86 1.66
C TYR A 87 14.31 3.37 1.48
N GLN A 88 14.88 3.79 0.34
CA GLN A 88 15.02 5.22 0.01
C GLN A 88 13.66 5.91 -0.09
N THR A 89 12.71 5.26 -0.77
CA THR A 89 11.34 5.77 -0.95
C THR A 89 10.62 5.88 0.40
N MET A 90 10.69 4.86 1.26
CA MET A 90 10.11 4.90 2.60
C MET A 90 10.72 6.02 3.46
N SER A 91 12.04 6.22 3.38
CA SER A 91 12.73 7.32 4.08
C SER A 91 12.22 8.69 3.61
N ALA A 92 12.08 8.87 2.29
CA ALA A 92 11.52 10.09 1.72
C ALA A 92 10.06 10.33 2.16
N LEU A 93 9.23 9.28 2.19
CA LEU A 93 7.85 9.35 2.64
C LEU A 93 7.73 9.68 4.14
N MET A 94 8.59 9.12 5.00
CA MET A 94 8.64 9.47 6.42
C MET A 94 8.98 10.95 6.64
N ASN A 95 9.96 11.47 5.89
CA ASN A 95 10.32 12.89 5.95
C ASN A 95 9.16 13.78 5.45
N TYR A 96 8.48 13.37 4.38
CA TYR A 96 7.30 14.07 3.89
C TYR A 96 6.18 14.12 4.95
N ILE A 97 5.88 13.00 5.60
CA ILE A 97 4.90 12.92 6.71
C ILE A 97 5.29 13.89 7.83
N ARG A 98 6.58 13.95 8.18
CA ARG A 98 7.08 14.90 9.17
C ARG A 98 6.80 16.34 8.75
N SER A 99 7.11 16.71 7.51
CA SER A 99 6.84 18.05 7.00
C SER A 99 5.34 18.39 7.03
N VAL A 100 4.46 17.49 6.59
CA VAL A 100 3.00 17.69 6.66
C VAL A 100 2.53 17.89 8.11
N ARG A 101 3.14 17.19 9.07
CA ARG A 101 2.87 17.38 10.49
C ARG A 101 3.36 18.75 10.99
N ASP A 102 4.54 19.19 10.57
CA ASP A 102 5.08 20.50 10.95
C ASP A 102 4.21 21.65 10.39
N PHE A 103 3.52 21.45 9.26
CA PHE A 103 2.47 22.36 8.77
C PHE A 103 1.13 22.26 9.52
N GLY A 104 1.00 21.39 10.52
CA GLY A 104 -0.24 21.15 11.26
C GLY A 104 -1.34 20.47 10.45
N LYS A 105 -1.01 19.86 9.30
CA LYS A 105 -2.00 19.24 8.38
C LYS A 105 -2.10 17.72 8.52
N CYS A 106 -1.22 17.09 9.30
CA CYS A 106 -1.26 15.65 9.55
C CYS A 106 -2.15 15.31 10.76
N THR A 107 -3.45 15.08 10.54
CA THR A 107 -4.46 14.93 11.61
C THR A 107 -4.67 13.48 12.11
N GLY A 108 -3.96 12.52 11.54
CA GLY A 108 -4.04 11.10 11.90
C GLY A 108 -3.84 10.17 10.71
N LYS A 109 -4.26 8.92 10.85
CA LYS A 109 -4.20 7.89 9.81
C LYS A 109 -5.61 7.50 9.36
N ALA A 110 -5.80 7.17 8.08
CA ALA A 110 -7.04 6.55 7.65
C ALA A 110 -7.15 5.13 8.22
N ARG A 111 -8.38 4.73 8.60
CA ARG A 111 -8.69 3.36 9.02
C ARG A 111 -8.73 2.44 7.79
N GLY A 112 -8.44 1.16 7.99
CA GLY A 112 -8.46 0.18 6.89
C GLY A 112 -7.30 0.32 5.91
N GLY A 113 -6.08 0.52 6.41
CA GLY A 113 -4.84 0.53 5.59
C GLY A 113 -4.65 -0.76 4.78
N ASN A 114 -3.49 -0.94 4.16
CA ASN A 114 -3.30 -2.14 3.33
C ASN A 114 -3.41 -3.44 4.13
N VAL A 115 -3.75 -4.53 3.42
CA VAL A 115 -4.03 -5.85 3.99
C VAL A 115 -2.85 -6.40 4.80
N TYR A 116 -1.64 -5.91 4.52
CA TYR A 116 -0.38 -6.31 5.17
C TYR A 116 0.02 -5.43 6.35
N GLY A 117 -0.74 -4.39 6.70
CA GLY A 117 -0.44 -3.49 7.81
C GLY A 117 0.85 -2.70 7.65
N ILE A 118 1.27 -2.40 6.42
CA ILE A 118 2.51 -1.65 6.15
C ILE A 118 2.37 -0.25 6.76
N PRO A 119 3.33 0.17 7.61
CA PRO A 119 3.27 1.47 8.25
C PRO A 119 3.36 2.60 7.22
N TYR A 120 2.86 3.79 7.60
CA TYR A 120 2.94 5.04 6.82
C TYR A 120 2.06 5.12 5.57
N VAL A 121 1.47 4.01 5.12
CA VAL A 121 0.65 3.95 3.90
C VAL A 121 -0.53 4.92 3.91
N SER A 122 -1.18 5.11 5.06
CA SER A 122 -2.36 5.99 5.22
C SER A 122 -2.13 7.15 6.18
N ASP A 123 -0.88 7.54 6.39
CA ASP A 123 -0.54 8.64 7.31
C ASP A 123 -0.95 10.00 6.72
N CYS A 124 -1.39 10.90 7.61
CA CYS A 124 -1.84 12.26 7.31
C CYS A 124 -3.11 12.39 6.47
N VAL A 125 -3.70 11.27 6.05
CA VAL A 125 -4.93 11.25 5.23
C VAL A 125 -6.12 10.68 5.99
N LYS A 126 -6.21 10.99 7.29
CA LYS A 126 -7.34 10.57 8.15
C LYS A 126 -8.66 10.87 7.44
N SER A 127 -9.46 9.84 7.24
CA SER A 127 -10.77 9.95 6.62
C SER A 127 -11.76 8.99 7.27
N GLU A 128 -13.06 9.27 7.09
CA GLU A 128 -14.16 8.39 7.50
C GLU A 128 -14.35 7.21 6.52
N TYR A 129 -13.79 7.31 5.32
CA TYR A 129 -13.79 6.22 4.36
C TYR A 129 -12.73 5.19 4.74
N GLU A 130 -13.17 3.98 5.07
CA GLU A 130 -12.28 2.90 5.54
C GLU A 130 -11.90 1.89 4.44
N GLY A 131 -12.48 1.99 3.24
CA GLY A 131 -12.27 1.04 2.14
C GLY A 131 -13.45 0.07 1.90
N PRO A 132 -13.25 -1.04 1.18
CA PRO A 132 -12.00 -1.81 1.08
C PRO A 132 -11.07 -1.43 -0.08
N CYS A 133 -9.80 -1.13 0.22
CA CYS A 133 -8.74 -0.99 -0.78
C CYS A 133 -7.95 -2.30 -0.91
N LYS A 134 -8.49 -3.23 -1.72
CA LYS A 134 -7.95 -4.60 -1.85
C LYS A 134 -6.68 -4.70 -2.71
N SER A 135 -6.44 -3.73 -3.59
CA SER A 135 -5.32 -3.75 -4.51
C SER A 135 -4.05 -3.22 -3.84
N SER A 136 -2.95 -3.98 -3.93
CA SER A 136 -1.62 -3.54 -3.49
C SER A 136 -1.14 -2.29 -4.23
N ALA A 137 -1.59 -2.08 -5.47
CA ALA A 137 -1.28 -0.89 -6.27
C ALA A 137 -2.01 0.37 -5.82
N ASN A 138 -3.16 0.23 -5.12
CA ASN A 138 -3.94 1.36 -4.60
C ASN A 138 -4.35 1.11 -3.14
N PRO A 139 -3.39 1.12 -2.20
CA PRO A 139 -3.62 0.67 -0.84
C PRO A 139 -4.24 1.72 0.08
N VAL A 140 -4.38 2.98 -0.36
CA VAL A 140 -4.71 4.11 0.53
C VAL A 140 -6.19 4.48 0.41
N PRO A 141 -7.02 4.26 1.45
CA PRO A 141 -8.37 4.79 1.47
C PRO A 141 -8.31 6.31 1.69
N CYS A 142 -8.78 7.07 0.69
CA CYS A 142 -8.73 8.52 0.70
C CYS A 142 -10.10 9.13 1.03
N GLY A 143 -10.11 10.29 1.69
CA GLY A 143 -11.35 11.01 2.03
C GLY A 143 -12.15 11.52 0.83
N ASP A 144 -11.66 11.30 -0.38
CA ASP A 144 -12.36 11.56 -1.63
C ASP A 144 -13.24 10.39 -2.10
N HIS A 145 -13.39 9.36 -1.26
CA HIS A 145 -14.08 8.08 -1.49
C HIS A 145 -13.44 7.20 -2.58
N THR A 146 -12.14 7.37 -2.83
CA THR A 146 -11.39 6.52 -3.76
C THR A 146 -10.17 5.90 -3.09
N CYS A 147 -9.66 4.80 -3.66
CA CYS A 147 -8.38 4.21 -3.27
C CYS A 147 -7.26 4.84 -4.09
N LYS A 148 -6.19 5.31 -3.43
CA LYS A 148 -5.05 5.96 -4.07
C LYS A 148 -3.80 5.11 -3.98
N PRO A 149 -2.83 5.31 -4.90
CA PRO A 149 -1.56 4.60 -4.88
C PRO A 149 -0.66 5.01 -3.70
N SER A 150 -0.83 6.22 -3.16
CA SER A 150 -0.08 6.72 -2.00
C SER A 150 -0.86 7.78 -1.22
N PHE A 151 -0.49 8.02 0.04
CA PHE A 151 -1.09 9.10 0.82
C PHE A 151 -0.76 10.48 0.23
N VAL A 152 0.39 10.62 -0.45
CA VAL A 152 0.75 11.86 -1.16
C VAL A 152 -0.25 12.13 -2.30
N ALA A 153 -0.58 11.10 -3.10
CA ALA A 153 -1.58 11.23 -4.15
C ALA A 153 -2.98 11.56 -3.57
N CYS A 154 -3.31 11.03 -2.40
CA CYS A 154 -4.53 11.40 -1.69
C CYS A 154 -4.51 12.87 -1.23
N LEU A 155 -3.43 13.35 -0.60
CA LEU A 155 -3.30 14.75 -0.21
C LEU A 155 -3.45 15.69 -1.42
N GLN A 156 -2.79 15.38 -2.54
CA GLN A 156 -2.92 16.15 -3.78
C GLN A 156 -4.36 16.18 -4.32
N ALA A 157 -5.06 15.04 -4.25
CA ALA A 157 -6.46 14.96 -4.66
C ALA A 157 -7.39 15.79 -3.76
N LEU A 158 -7.17 15.75 -2.44
CA LEU A 158 -7.94 16.53 -1.47
C LEU A 158 -7.72 18.04 -1.67
N LEU A 159 -6.47 18.47 -1.84
CA LEU A 159 -6.12 19.87 -2.13
C LEU A 159 -6.77 20.36 -3.43
N SER A 160 -6.78 19.52 -4.47
CA SER A 160 -7.40 19.87 -5.76
C SER A 160 -8.90 20.13 -5.59
N LYS A 161 -9.60 19.30 -4.78
CA LYS A 161 -11.03 19.49 -4.48
C LYS A 161 -11.31 20.74 -3.65
N GLU A 162 -10.44 21.09 -2.70
CA GLU A 162 -10.56 22.32 -1.92
C GLU A 162 -10.41 23.56 -2.81
N GLY A 163 -9.42 23.56 -3.71
CA GLY A 163 -9.22 24.65 -4.68
C GLY A 163 -10.43 24.86 -5.61
N THR A 164 -11.06 23.77 -6.07
CA THR A 164 -12.29 23.86 -6.89
C THR A 164 -13.46 24.45 -6.10
N LYS A 165 -13.62 24.06 -4.83
CA LYS A 165 -14.68 24.62 -3.96
C LYS A 165 -14.49 26.12 -3.75
N HIS A 166 -13.28 26.57 -3.44
CA HIS A 166 -12.98 28.00 -3.29
C HIS A 166 -13.20 28.80 -4.58
N ALA A 167 -12.84 28.23 -5.75
CA ALA A 167 -13.10 28.87 -7.04
C ALA A 167 -14.61 28.97 -7.36
N SER A 168 -15.40 27.93 -7.03
CA SER A 168 -16.85 27.94 -7.25
C SER A 168 -17.60 28.93 -6.35
N VAL A 169 -17.14 29.15 -5.11
CA VAL A 169 -17.72 30.15 -4.19
C VAL A 169 -17.36 31.57 -4.64
N ALA A 170 -16.15 31.80 -5.14
CA ALA A 170 -15.75 33.09 -5.68
C ALA A 170 -16.51 33.49 -6.96
N MET A 171 -17.00 32.52 -7.74
CA MET A 171 -17.83 32.76 -8.93
C MET A 171 -19.34 32.90 -8.65
N SER A 172 -19.80 32.64 -7.42
CA SER A 172 -21.21 32.74 -7.04
C SER A 172 -21.59 34.01 -6.27
N SER A 173 -20.67 34.95 -6.06
CA SER A 173 -21.01 36.25 -5.45
C SER A 173 -21.76 37.13 -6.47
N PRO A 174 -23.01 37.55 -6.20
CA PRO A 174 -23.69 38.51 -7.05
C PRO A 174 -22.98 39.86 -6.99
N SER A 175 -22.91 40.52 -8.14
CA SER A 175 -22.61 41.93 -8.28
C SER A 175 -23.57 42.76 -7.43
N ASP A 176 -23.14 43.16 -6.24
CA ASP A 176 -23.90 44.09 -5.40
C ASP A 176 -23.50 45.53 -5.71
N GLY A 177 -24.54 46.35 -5.77
CA GLY A 177 -24.58 47.63 -6.47
C GLY A 177 -23.67 48.71 -5.91
N THR A 178 -23.25 49.56 -6.83
CA THR A 178 -22.69 50.89 -6.59
C THR A 178 -23.53 51.66 -5.56
N ILE A 179 -22.96 51.99 -4.40
CA ILE A 179 -23.43 53.10 -3.57
C ILE A 179 -22.24 54.04 -3.37
N THR A 180 -22.23 55.10 -4.17
CA THR A 180 -21.54 56.34 -3.87
C THR A 180 -22.29 57.06 -2.75
N LYS A 181 -21.63 57.36 -1.63
CA LYS A 181 -22.07 58.43 -0.73
C LYS A 181 -20.91 59.08 0.02
N GLU A 182 -20.56 60.25 -0.50
CA GLU A 182 -20.18 61.52 0.11
C GLU A 182 -19.30 61.56 1.39
N ILE A 183 -18.26 62.37 1.23
CA ILE A 183 -17.29 62.86 2.20
C ILE A 183 -17.98 63.75 3.23
N GLY A 184 -17.87 63.40 4.52
CA GLY A 184 -18.22 64.27 5.65
C GLY A 184 -17.01 64.47 6.55
N VAL A 185 -16.39 65.65 6.44
CA VAL A 185 -15.32 66.12 7.32
C VAL A 185 -15.92 66.44 8.69
N GLY A 186 -15.40 65.82 9.76
CA GLY A 186 -15.78 66.08 11.14
C GLY A 186 -14.54 66.14 12.03
N VAL A 187 -14.09 67.36 12.30
CA VAL A 187 -13.01 67.73 13.23
C VAL A 187 -13.47 67.48 14.68
N GLY A 188 -12.61 66.93 15.54
CA GLY A 188 -12.86 66.84 16.97
C GLY A 188 -11.60 66.47 17.78
N MET A 189 -10.91 67.50 18.27
CA MET A 189 -9.94 67.45 19.39
C MET A 189 -10.57 66.78 20.62
N TRP A 190 -9.87 65.84 21.27
CA TRP A 190 -9.01 66.00 22.45
C TRP A 190 -8.18 64.72 22.66
#